data_AF-A0A934KK84-F1
#
_entry.id   AF-A0A934KK84-F1
#
_cell.length_a   1.000
_cell.length_b   1.000
_cell.length_c   1.000
_cell.angle_alpha   90.00
_cell.angle_beta   90.00
_cell.angle_gamma   90.00
#
_symmetry.space_group_name_H-M   'P 1'
#
loop_
_entity.id
_entity.type
_entity.pdbx_description
1 polymer ?
#
loop_
_entity_poly.entity_id
_entity_poly.type
_entity_poly.pdbx_seq_one_letter_code
_entity_poly.pdbx_strand_id
1 'polypeptide(L)'
;MTKTKKSYCLRCDFKTNHNILDKHGIRSDNEDYDYAIDYMIVQCLGCERISFREEFIDIESAYPNENGEWIPEITVELYPKKLRAKRKLESTHILPDRIKLVYEESIKAYNADCFILTGVAFRAIIEAICLEKEIPGRNLEKKINALVRNKLITEKESKRLHSIRFIGNDSVHEMKAPREESLKIVLNIIEHLLNNLYLIDYNSQNHLETVIDQFGEFTELLSYTLPKFEKGEEIPIAKILGKKVRRLNGRLSDFETELISKIGTNEYNLLEVGKIDTYGESTSQVQHFVIK
;
A
#
# COMPACT_ATOMS: atom_id res chain seq x y z
N MET A 1 -45.68 16.94 0.94
CA MET A 1 -44.52 17.26 0.10
C MET A 1 -43.30 16.62 0.74
N THR A 2 -42.66 15.66 0.09
CA THR A 2 -41.41 15.05 0.55
C THR A 2 -40.33 16.12 0.55
N LYS A 3 -39.90 16.56 1.75
CA LYS A 3 -38.83 17.54 1.87
C LYS A 3 -37.54 16.87 1.45
N THR A 4 -36.98 17.29 0.31
CA THR A 4 -35.71 16.78 -0.20
C THR A 4 -34.59 17.76 0.11
N LYS A 5 -33.39 17.24 0.41
CA LYS A 5 -32.20 18.04 0.68
C LYS A 5 -30.96 17.40 0.05
N LYS A 6 -30.03 18.22 -0.46
CA LYS A 6 -28.74 17.72 -0.94
C LYS A 6 -27.87 17.34 0.26
N SER A 7 -27.42 16.10 0.29
CA SER A 7 -26.50 15.59 1.32
C SER A 7 -25.46 14.67 0.69
N TYR A 8 -24.34 14.44 1.38
CA TYR A 8 -23.33 13.50 0.92
C TYR A 8 -23.73 12.08 1.29
N CYS A 9 -23.75 11.17 0.32
CA CYS A 9 -24.02 9.76 0.58
C CYS A 9 -22.72 8.97 0.66
N LEU A 10 -22.50 8.26 1.77
CA LEU A 10 -21.30 7.41 1.96
C LEU A 10 -21.22 6.21 1.00
N ARG A 11 -22.35 5.73 0.48
CA ARG A 11 -22.38 4.59 -0.45
C ARG A 11 -22.25 5.03 -1.91
N CYS A 12 -22.96 6.09 -2.30
CA CYS A 12 -22.81 6.65 -3.66
C CYS A 12 -21.48 7.39 -3.84
N ASP A 13 -20.93 7.92 -2.75
CA ASP A 13 -19.66 8.65 -2.70
C ASP A 13 -19.66 10.06 -3.34
N PHE A 14 -20.83 10.67 -3.48
CA PHE A 14 -21.00 12.05 -3.93
C PHE A 14 -22.23 12.72 -3.27
N LYS A 15 -22.39 14.03 -3.49
CA LYS A 15 -23.57 14.77 -3.02
C LYS A 15 -24.79 14.39 -3.88
N THR A 16 -25.79 13.77 -3.26
CA THR A 16 -27.05 13.34 -3.89
C THR A 16 -28.26 13.98 -3.23
N ASN A 17 -29.41 13.89 -3.88
CA ASN A 17 -30.68 14.24 -3.25
C ASN A 17 -31.04 13.19 -2.21
N HIS A 18 -31.44 13.64 -1.03
CA HIS A 18 -31.90 12.78 0.06
C HIS A 18 -33.31 13.19 0.47
N ASN A 19 -34.14 12.22 0.80
CA ASN A 19 -35.42 12.44 1.46
C ASN A 19 -35.20 12.66 2.95
N ILE A 20 -35.85 13.66 3.54
CA ILE A 20 -35.86 13.85 5.00
C ILE A 20 -36.95 12.93 5.56
N LEU A 21 -36.53 11.88 6.27
CA LEU A 21 -37.43 10.93 6.92
C LEU A 21 -38.01 11.51 8.22
N ASP A 22 -37.17 12.18 8.99
CA ASP A 22 -37.57 12.86 10.22
C ASP A 22 -36.67 14.08 10.47
N LYS A 23 -37.20 15.07 11.18
CA LYS A 23 -36.51 16.31 11.54
C LYS A 23 -36.93 16.80 12.92
N HIS A 24 -35.95 17.07 13.76
CA HIS A 24 -36.11 17.76 15.05
C HIS A 24 -35.22 19.00 15.08
N GLY A 25 -35.77 20.16 15.42
CA GLY A 25 -35.05 21.43 15.48
C GLY A 25 -35.08 22.03 16.87
N ILE A 26 -33.97 22.63 17.29
CA ILE A 26 -33.82 23.38 18.54
C ILE A 26 -33.33 24.78 18.17
N ARG A 27 -33.82 25.81 18.85
CA ARG A 27 -33.27 27.17 18.76
C ARG A 27 -32.74 27.56 20.12
N SER A 28 -31.71 28.39 20.15
CA SER A 28 -31.20 28.97 21.39
C SER A 28 -32.26 29.86 22.03
N ASP A 29 -32.47 29.66 23.33
CA ASP A 29 -33.32 30.54 24.15
C ASP A 29 -32.51 31.71 24.78
N ASN A 30 -31.28 31.96 24.31
CA ASN A 30 -30.39 32.99 24.84
C ASN A 30 -30.57 34.32 24.10
N GLU A 31 -30.70 35.43 24.83
CA GLU A 31 -30.78 36.78 24.26
C GLU A 31 -29.44 37.28 23.72
N ASP A 32 -28.31 36.74 24.20
CA ASP A 32 -26.97 37.22 23.85
C ASP A 32 -26.41 36.63 22.54
N TYR A 33 -26.95 35.49 22.07
CA TYR A 33 -26.45 34.82 20.86
C TYR A 33 -27.51 33.85 20.29
N ASP A 34 -28.06 34.19 19.13
CA ASP A 34 -29.10 33.43 18.44
C ASP A 34 -28.52 32.39 17.45
N TYR A 35 -28.85 31.13 17.67
CA TYR A 35 -28.52 30.02 16.78
C TYR A 35 -29.63 28.97 16.77
N ALA A 36 -29.63 28.14 15.72
CA ALA A 36 -30.52 26.97 15.66
C ALA A 36 -29.74 25.72 15.28
N ILE A 37 -30.21 24.56 15.74
CA ILE A 37 -29.68 23.24 15.39
C ILE A 37 -30.81 22.40 14.83
N ASP A 38 -30.63 21.89 13.62
CA ASP A 38 -31.55 20.95 13.00
C ASP A 38 -30.93 19.55 12.93
N TYR A 39 -31.55 18.59 13.59
CA TYR A 39 -31.23 17.16 13.51
C TYR A 39 -32.17 16.47 12.52
N MET A 40 -31.60 15.70 11.59
CA MET A 40 -32.36 15.05 10.52
C MET A 40 -31.91 13.61 10.28
N ILE A 41 -32.90 12.72 10.11
CA ILE A 41 -32.66 11.41 9.51
C ILE A 41 -32.93 11.54 8.01
N VAL A 42 -31.92 11.28 7.18
CA VAL A 42 -31.99 11.47 5.73
C VAL A 42 -31.72 10.16 4.98
N GLN A 43 -32.48 9.91 3.92
CA GLN A 43 -32.36 8.72 3.07
C GLN A 43 -31.94 9.10 1.65
N CYS A 44 -30.85 8.52 1.15
CA CYS A 44 -30.39 8.76 -0.21
C CYS A 44 -31.40 8.27 -1.25
N LEU A 45 -31.80 9.13 -2.20
CA LEU A 45 -32.74 8.76 -3.27
C LEU A 45 -32.11 7.92 -4.39
N GLY A 46 -30.80 7.63 -4.32
CA GLY A 46 -30.10 6.81 -5.31
C GLY A 46 -29.81 5.38 -4.85
N CYS A 47 -29.37 5.21 -3.58
CA CYS A 47 -28.99 3.90 -3.04
C CYS A 47 -29.73 3.51 -1.76
N GLU A 48 -30.75 4.30 -1.38
CA GLU A 48 -31.64 4.11 -0.23
C GLU A 48 -30.95 4.10 1.15
N ARG A 49 -29.64 4.39 1.19
CA ARG A 49 -28.88 4.44 2.44
C ARG A 49 -29.39 5.56 3.35
N ILE A 50 -29.65 5.20 4.61
CA ILE A 50 -30.02 6.13 5.68
C ILE A 50 -28.75 6.67 6.36
N SER A 51 -28.79 7.94 6.75
CA SER A 51 -27.74 8.63 7.50
C SER A 51 -28.34 9.72 8.40
N PHE A 52 -27.60 10.12 9.41
CA PHE A 52 -27.96 11.24 10.26
C PHE A 52 -27.23 12.51 9.81
N ARG A 53 -27.92 13.64 9.86
CA ARG A 53 -27.43 14.95 9.44
C ARG A 53 -27.76 15.96 10.53
N GLU A 54 -26.77 16.74 10.90
CA GLU A 54 -26.89 17.85 11.84
C GLU A 54 -26.53 19.14 11.10
N GLU A 55 -27.34 20.16 11.28
CA GLU A 55 -27.06 21.50 10.77
C GLU A 55 -27.05 22.49 11.92
N PHE A 56 -25.91 23.12 12.15
CA PHE A 56 -25.77 24.26 13.03
C PHE A 56 -25.94 25.53 12.19
N ILE A 57 -26.92 26.35 12.55
CA ILE A 57 -27.36 27.54 11.84
C ILE A 57 -27.01 28.74 12.74
N ASP A 58 -25.96 29.47 12.36
CA ASP A 58 -25.52 30.68 13.07
C ASP A 58 -26.30 31.88 12.54
N ILE A 59 -27.29 32.33 13.31
CA ILE A 59 -28.20 33.41 12.91
C ILE A 59 -27.53 34.77 13.08
N GLU A 60 -26.70 34.92 14.12
CA GLU A 60 -25.92 36.15 14.39
C GLU A 60 -24.89 36.43 13.30
N SER A 61 -24.26 35.40 12.74
CA SER A 61 -23.28 35.52 11.65
C SER A 61 -23.91 35.62 10.25
N ALA A 62 -25.19 35.99 10.14
CA ALA A 62 -25.84 36.14 8.85
C ALA A 62 -25.16 37.23 7.99
N TYR A 63 -25.17 37.03 6.67
CA TYR A 63 -24.61 37.98 5.71
C TYR A 63 -25.54 38.19 4.52
N PRO A 64 -25.52 39.37 3.86
CA PRO A 64 -26.35 39.62 2.70
C PRO A 64 -25.85 38.82 1.49
N ASN A 65 -26.77 38.14 0.80
CA ASN A 65 -26.50 37.51 -0.48
C ASN A 65 -26.50 38.54 -1.64
N GLU A 66 -26.26 38.09 -2.88
CA GLU A 66 -26.23 38.95 -4.08
C GLU A 66 -27.54 39.73 -4.32
N ASN A 67 -28.65 39.26 -3.75
CA ASN A 67 -29.97 39.89 -3.86
C ASN A 67 -30.30 40.78 -2.64
N GLY A 68 -29.38 40.91 -1.67
CA GLY A 68 -29.56 41.68 -0.45
C GLY A 68 -30.34 40.96 0.66
N GLU A 69 -30.63 39.67 0.52
CA GLU A 69 -31.28 38.87 1.56
C GLU A 69 -30.24 38.36 2.55
N TRP A 70 -30.51 38.51 3.84
CA TRP A 70 -29.63 38.00 4.91
C TRP A 70 -29.78 36.49 5.03
N ILE A 71 -28.68 35.77 4.86
CA ILE A 71 -28.62 34.31 5.01
C ILE A 71 -27.66 33.94 6.14
N PRO A 72 -28.06 33.04 7.06
CA PRO A 72 -27.19 32.57 8.13
C PRO A 72 -26.09 31.65 7.59
N GLU A 73 -24.97 31.57 8.31
CA GLU A 73 -23.95 30.56 8.04
C GLU A 73 -24.44 29.19 8.56
N ILE A 74 -24.33 28.15 7.71
CA ILE A 74 -24.80 26.80 8.06
C ILE A 74 -23.62 25.84 8.05
N THR A 75 -23.24 25.35 9.22
CA THR A 75 -22.29 24.25 9.38
C THR A 75 -23.04 22.93 9.34
N VAL A 76 -22.54 21.98 8.54
CA VAL A 76 -23.21 20.70 8.30
C VAL A 76 -22.32 19.55 8.76
N GLU A 77 -22.83 18.73 9.68
CA GLU A 77 -22.21 17.47 10.07
C GLU A 77 -23.03 16.26 9.62
N LEU A 78 -22.34 15.18 9.25
CA LEU A 78 -22.95 13.95 8.76
C LEU A 78 -22.42 12.75 9.53
N TYR A 79 -23.35 11.86 9.88
CA TYR A 79 -23.08 10.66 10.65
C TYR A 79 -23.62 9.40 9.92
N PRO A 80 -22.78 8.36 9.74
CA PRO A 80 -21.33 8.33 10.05
C PRO A 80 -20.52 9.37 9.27
N LYS A 81 -19.42 9.84 9.86
CA LYS A 81 -18.49 10.79 9.21
C LYS A 81 -17.95 10.20 7.91
N LYS A 82 -17.67 11.07 6.94
CA LYS A 82 -16.98 10.70 5.71
C LYS A 82 -15.57 10.19 6.04
N LEU A 83 -15.29 8.95 5.68
CA LEU A 83 -13.94 8.40 5.76
C LEU A 83 -13.00 9.22 4.87
N ARG A 84 -11.87 9.64 5.43
CA ARG A 84 -10.81 10.38 4.71
C ARG A 84 -9.97 9.42 3.88
N ALA A 85 -9.56 8.30 4.49
CA ALA A 85 -8.95 7.16 3.81
C ALA A 85 -10.03 6.13 3.45
N LYS A 86 -10.60 6.24 2.25
CA LYS A 86 -11.65 5.33 1.75
C LYS A 86 -11.11 4.03 1.18
N ARG A 87 -10.04 4.12 0.39
CA ARG A 87 -9.32 2.96 -0.11
C ARG A 87 -8.27 2.63 0.92
N LYS A 88 -8.41 1.48 1.57
CA LYS A 88 -7.30 0.87 2.29
C LYS A 88 -6.35 0.29 1.26
N LEU A 89 -5.07 0.23 1.62
CA LEU A 89 -4.10 -0.57 0.91
C LEU A 89 -4.68 -1.98 0.69
N GLU A 90 -4.63 -2.46 -0.55
CA GLU A 90 -5.12 -3.80 -0.87
C GLU A 90 -4.21 -4.86 -0.25
N SER A 91 -4.77 -6.02 0.06
CA SER A 91 -4.01 -7.17 0.57
C SER A 91 -3.13 -6.89 1.81
N THR A 92 -3.61 -6.05 2.74
CA THR A 92 -2.93 -5.75 4.02
C THR A 92 -2.61 -6.99 4.87
N HIS A 93 -3.24 -8.13 4.60
CA HIS A 93 -2.94 -9.40 5.26
C HIS A 93 -1.56 -9.97 4.91
N ILE A 94 -0.93 -9.51 3.81
CA ILE A 94 0.43 -9.90 3.40
C ILE A 94 1.50 -9.12 4.20
N LEU A 95 1.14 -7.94 4.72
CA LEU A 95 2.10 -7.12 5.46
C LEU A 95 2.53 -7.81 6.76
N PRO A 96 3.81 -7.68 7.15
CA PRO A 96 4.29 -8.13 8.46
C PRO A 96 3.46 -7.54 9.61
N ASP A 97 3.21 -8.34 10.65
CA ASP A 97 2.24 -8.02 11.72
C ASP A 97 2.48 -6.65 12.36
N ARG A 98 3.75 -6.31 12.62
CA ARG A 98 4.13 -5.01 13.21
C ARG A 98 3.77 -3.84 12.29
N ILE A 99 4.02 -3.98 11.00
CA ILE A 99 3.73 -2.93 10.00
C ILE A 99 2.22 -2.82 9.82
N LYS A 100 1.53 -3.96 9.68
CA LYS A 100 0.07 -4.03 9.54
C LYS A 100 -0.63 -3.34 10.70
N LEU A 101 -0.24 -3.65 11.94
CA LEU A 101 -0.80 -3.06 13.14
C LEU A 101 -0.69 -1.54 13.13
N VAL A 102 0.52 -1.00 12.92
CA VAL A 102 0.74 0.46 12.93
C VAL A 102 0.02 1.13 11.77
N TYR A 103 -0.02 0.52 10.59
CA TYR A 103 -0.78 1.02 9.45
C TYR A 103 -2.28 1.10 9.76
N GLU A 104 -2.89 0.03 10.27
CA GLU A 104 -4.32 0.02 10.60
C GLU A 104 -4.67 1.07 11.68
N GLU A 105 -3.84 1.22 12.70
CA GLU A 105 -4.00 2.27 13.72
C GLU A 105 -3.86 3.68 13.11
N SER A 106 -2.92 3.88 12.18
CA SER A 106 -2.76 5.16 11.48
C SER A 106 -4.00 5.54 10.67
N ILE A 107 -4.65 4.57 10.01
CA ILE A 107 -5.87 4.79 9.24
C ILE A 107 -7.04 5.13 10.17
N LYS A 108 -7.14 4.47 11.33
CA LYS A 108 -8.16 4.80 12.35
C LYS A 108 -7.97 6.23 12.85
N ALA A 109 -6.76 6.60 13.25
CA ALA A 109 -6.45 7.95 13.73
C ALA A 109 -6.74 9.03 12.66
N TYR A 110 -6.37 8.76 11.40
CA TYR A 110 -6.63 9.68 10.30
C TYR A 110 -8.12 9.88 10.02
N ASN A 111 -8.90 8.80 10.03
CA ASN A 111 -10.35 8.86 9.86
C ASN A 111 -11.09 9.48 11.04
N ALA A 112 -10.46 9.53 12.22
CA ALA A 112 -10.99 10.12 13.45
C ALA A 112 -10.53 11.57 13.69
N ASP A 113 -10.02 12.27 12.66
CA ASP A 113 -9.55 13.66 12.73
C ASP A 113 -8.39 13.89 13.73
N CYS A 114 -7.72 12.83 14.17
CA CYS A 114 -6.62 12.89 15.15
C CYS A 114 -5.28 13.18 14.43
N PHE A 115 -5.13 14.39 13.89
CA PHE A 115 -4.04 14.73 12.96
C PHE A 115 -2.64 14.70 13.58
N ILE A 116 -2.48 15.12 14.84
CA ILE A 116 -1.20 15.02 15.55
C ILE A 116 -0.80 13.54 15.65
N LEU A 117 -1.69 12.68 16.15
CA LEU A 117 -1.44 11.24 16.27
C LEU A 117 -1.20 10.58 14.91
N THR A 118 -1.89 11.03 13.87
CA THR A 118 -1.68 10.55 12.50
C THR A 118 -0.25 10.84 12.03
N GLY A 119 0.26 12.05 12.27
CA GLY A 119 1.65 12.41 11.95
C GLY A 119 2.66 11.52 12.67
N VAL A 120 2.42 11.22 13.94
CA VAL A 120 3.25 10.27 14.72
C VAL A 120 3.17 8.85 14.16
N ALA A 121 1.97 8.37 13.87
CA ALA A 121 1.74 7.03 13.36
C ALA A 121 2.41 6.82 11.98
N PHE A 122 2.33 7.80 11.09
CA PHE A 122 2.99 7.75 9.78
C PHE A 122 4.51 7.67 9.89
N ARG A 123 5.13 8.38 10.84
CA ARG A 123 6.55 8.21 11.16
C ARG A 123 6.82 6.80 11.71
N ALA A 124 5.97 6.30 12.59
CA ALA A 124 6.11 4.98 13.20
C ALA A 124 6.05 3.85 12.16
N ILE A 125 5.28 4.00 11.06
CA ILE A 125 5.29 3.03 9.95
C ILE A 125 6.68 2.93 9.31
N ILE A 126 7.36 4.06 9.08
CA ILE A 126 8.72 4.06 8.53
C ILE A 126 9.67 3.35 9.50
N GLU A 127 9.52 3.61 10.81
CA GLU A 127 10.30 2.94 11.85
C GLU A 127 10.06 1.42 11.85
N ALA A 128 8.79 0.98 11.71
CA ALA A 128 8.41 -0.42 11.63
C ALA A 128 9.01 -1.12 10.41
N ILE A 129 9.01 -0.45 9.24
CA ILE A 129 9.69 -0.95 8.03
C ILE A 129 11.19 -1.13 8.28
N CYS A 130 11.83 -0.16 8.92
CA CYS A 130 13.26 -0.24 9.22
C CYS A 130 13.58 -1.38 10.20
N LEU A 131 12.70 -1.63 11.17
CA LEU A 131 12.85 -2.75 12.11
C LEU A 131 12.68 -4.09 11.41
N GLU A 132 11.69 -4.22 10.54
CA GLU A 132 11.40 -5.44 9.79
C GLU A 132 12.53 -5.80 8.82
N LYS A 133 13.13 -4.80 8.17
CA LYS A 133 14.28 -4.98 7.26
C LYS A 133 15.64 -5.00 7.99
N GLU A 134 15.62 -5.07 9.33
CA GLU A 134 16.81 -5.11 10.20
C GLU A 134 17.83 -3.99 9.91
N ILE A 135 17.33 -2.79 9.58
CA ILE A 135 18.15 -1.67 9.15
C ILE A 135 18.82 -1.00 10.36
N PRO A 136 20.17 -0.94 10.40
CA PRO A 136 20.88 -0.34 11.52
C PRO A 136 20.75 1.18 11.49
N GLY A 137 20.62 1.79 12.67
CA GLY A 137 20.65 3.24 12.79
C GLY A 137 20.20 3.74 14.16
N ARG A 138 20.89 4.75 14.69
CA ARG A 138 20.58 5.36 16.00
C ARG A 138 19.32 6.22 15.99
N ASN A 139 18.92 6.70 14.81
CA ASN A 139 17.75 7.55 14.62
C ASN A 139 17.16 7.30 13.23
N LEU A 140 15.92 7.77 13.02
CA LEU A 140 15.20 7.57 11.77
C LEU A 140 15.92 8.19 10.56
N GLU A 141 16.71 9.26 10.77
CA GLU A 141 17.56 9.82 9.70
C GLU A 141 18.51 8.79 9.12
N LYS A 142 19.30 8.17 10.01
CA LYS A 142 20.33 7.21 9.63
C LYS A 142 19.71 5.95 9.06
N LYS A 143 18.54 5.55 9.58
CA LYS A 143 17.79 4.40 9.06
C LYS A 143 17.29 4.65 7.64
N ILE A 144 16.72 5.83 7.35
CA ILE A 144 16.28 6.18 5.98
C ILE A 144 17.48 6.18 5.02
N ASN A 145 18.62 6.76 5.41
CA ASN A 145 19.83 6.73 4.60
C ASN A 145 20.36 5.30 4.38
N ALA A 146 20.23 4.43 5.38
CA ALA A 146 20.63 3.04 5.27
C ALA A 146 19.68 2.23 4.36
N LEU A 147 18.37 2.54 4.29
CA LEU A 147 17.46 1.92 3.33
C LEU A 147 17.94 2.14 1.88
N VAL A 148 18.43 3.33 1.57
CA VAL A 148 18.99 3.65 0.24
C VAL A 148 20.27 2.86 -0.03
N ARG A 149 21.19 2.83 0.95
CA ARG A 149 22.46 2.08 0.81
C ARG A 149 22.24 0.59 0.58
N ASN A 150 21.19 0.02 1.18
CA ASN A 150 20.77 -1.36 0.98
C ASN A 150 19.92 -1.56 -0.29
N LYS A 151 19.75 -0.53 -1.13
CA LYS A 151 18.98 -0.56 -2.39
C LYS A 151 17.52 -0.97 -2.22
N LEU A 152 16.95 -0.83 -1.02
CA LEU A 152 15.54 -1.13 -0.76
C LEU A 152 14.62 0.00 -1.22
N ILE A 153 15.15 1.24 -1.26
CA ILE A 153 14.44 2.41 -1.77
C ILE A 153 15.40 3.26 -2.61
N THR A 154 14.82 4.12 -3.44
CA THR A 154 15.55 5.12 -4.23
C THR A 154 15.88 6.38 -3.42
N GLU A 155 16.87 7.15 -3.87
CA GLU A 155 17.19 8.48 -3.33
C GLU A 155 15.98 9.43 -3.32
N LYS A 156 15.12 9.32 -4.33
CA LYS A 156 13.90 10.14 -4.44
C LYS A 156 12.88 9.76 -3.36
N GLU A 157 12.74 8.49 -3.05
CA GLU A 157 11.89 8.01 -1.96
C GLU A 157 12.44 8.44 -0.61
N SER A 158 13.76 8.36 -0.39
CA SER A 158 14.40 8.86 0.84
C SER A 158 14.04 10.31 1.16
N LYS A 159 14.09 11.21 0.17
CA LYS A 159 13.68 12.63 0.36
C LYS A 159 12.23 12.76 0.80
N ARG A 160 11.34 11.92 0.27
CA ARG A 160 9.92 11.86 0.69
C ARG A 160 9.79 11.35 2.12
N LEU A 161 10.52 10.31 2.50
CA LEU A 161 10.52 9.77 3.87
C LEU A 161 11.07 10.77 4.89
N HIS A 162 12.08 11.57 4.51
CA HIS A 162 12.55 12.67 5.36
C HIS A 162 11.46 13.74 5.59
N SER A 163 10.63 14.00 4.58
CA SER A 163 9.49 14.92 4.73
C SER A 163 8.47 14.40 5.74
N ILE A 164 8.19 13.08 5.71
CA ILE A 164 7.32 12.42 6.70
C ILE A 164 7.93 12.46 8.10
N ARG A 165 9.24 12.21 8.20
CA ARG A 165 9.99 12.32 9.46
C ARG A 165 9.84 13.71 10.08
N PHE A 166 9.95 14.77 9.28
CA PHE A 166 9.76 16.14 9.75
C PHE A 166 8.34 16.37 10.27
N ILE A 167 7.32 16.00 9.49
CA ILE A 167 5.90 16.09 9.93
C ILE A 167 5.68 15.38 11.27
N GLY A 168 6.24 14.18 11.43
CA GLY A 168 6.14 13.43 12.69
C GLY A 168 6.91 14.08 13.85
N ASN A 169 8.08 14.67 13.59
CA ASN A 169 8.82 15.43 14.61
C ASN A 169 8.02 16.65 15.08
N ASP A 170 7.51 17.45 14.15
CA ASP A 170 6.75 18.67 14.46
C ASP A 170 5.47 18.33 15.23
N SER A 171 4.83 17.20 14.89
CA SER A 171 3.66 16.69 15.62
C SER A 171 3.98 16.38 17.09
N VAL A 172 5.14 15.77 17.39
CA VAL A 172 5.52 15.36 18.75
C VAL A 172 6.14 16.51 19.54
N HIS A 173 7.07 17.25 18.94
CA HIS A 173 7.90 18.23 19.65
C HIS A 173 7.26 19.61 19.71
N GLU A 174 6.54 20.00 18.65
CA GLU A 174 5.89 21.32 18.57
C GLU A 174 4.38 21.24 18.86
N MET A 175 3.83 20.03 19.05
CA MET A 175 2.39 19.78 19.19
C MET A 175 1.56 20.39 18.06
N LYS A 176 2.16 20.46 16.87
CA LYS A 176 1.58 21.13 15.72
C LYS A 176 0.79 20.14 14.87
N ALA A 177 -0.51 20.35 14.78
CA ALA A 177 -1.37 19.55 13.91
C ALA A 177 -0.98 19.75 12.43
N PRO A 178 -0.61 18.69 11.69
CA PRO A 178 -0.39 18.78 10.26
C PRO A 178 -1.69 19.10 9.52
N ARG A 179 -1.58 19.77 8.38
CA ARG A 179 -2.73 19.98 7.49
C ARG A 179 -3.21 18.65 6.91
N GLU A 180 -4.52 18.51 6.72
CA GLU A 180 -5.11 17.29 6.17
C GLU A 180 -4.53 16.94 4.79
N GLU A 181 -4.32 17.96 3.93
CA GLU A 181 -3.76 17.75 2.58
C GLU A 181 -2.35 17.15 2.66
N SER A 182 -1.56 17.60 3.63
CA SER A 182 -0.23 17.06 3.88
C SER A 182 -0.31 15.61 4.33
N LEU A 183 -1.18 15.28 5.27
CA LEU A 183 -1.39 13.90 5.74
C LEU A 183 -1.86 12.97 4.62
N LYS A 184 -2.73 13.46 3.72
CA LYS A 184 -3.18 12.70 2.55
C LYS A 184 -2.01 12.36 1.61
N ILE A 185 -1.12 13.32 1.36
CA ILE A 185 0.08 13.09 0.54
C ILE A 185 1.01 12.08 1.23
N VAL A 186 1.20 12.21 2.55
CA VAL A 186 2.01 11.27 3.34
C VAL A 186 1.45 9.85 3.26
N LEU A 187 0.14 9.69 3.44
CA LEU A 187 -0.51 8.39 3.35
C LEU A 187 -0.25 7.73 1.99
N ASN A 188 -0.41 8.48 0.89
CA ASN A 188 -0.14 7.96 -0.46
C ASN A 188 1.34 7.53 -0.64
N ILE A 189 2.29 8.28 -0.06
CA ILE A 189 3.72 7.92 -0.11
C ILE A 189 3.97 6.62 0.65
N ILE A 190 3.37 6.47 1.83
CA ILE A 190 3.51 5.26 2.67
C ILE A 190 2.89 4.05 1.97
N GLU A 191 1.67 4.18 1.44
CA GLU A 191 1.01 3.09 0.73
C GLU A 191 1.79 2.67 -0.51
N HIS A 192 2.36 3.62 -1.25
CA HIS A 192 3.23 3.30 -2.37
C HIS A 192 4.49 2.54 -1.91
N LEU A 193 5.11 2.97 -0.82
CA LEU A 193 6.29 2.30 -0.26
C LEU A 193 5.95 0.86 0.20
N LEU A 194 4.86 0.69 0.94
CA LEU A 194 4.41 -0.62 1.41
C LEU A 194 4.07 -1.56 0.24
N ASN A 195 3.41 -1.02 -0.78
CA ASN A 195 3.11 -1.76 -1.99
C ASN A 195 4.40 -2.23 -2.68
N ASN A 196 5.37 -1.33 -2.88
CA ASN A 196 6.62 -1.66 -3.55
C ASN A 196 7.47 -2.68 -2.76
N LEU A 197 7.52 -2.58 -1.42
CA LEU A 197 8.39 -3.42 -0.60
C LEU A 197 7.83 -4.80 -0.28
N TYR A 198 6.51 -4.99 -0.33
CA TYR A 198 5.85 -6.20 0.18
C TYR A 198 4.78 -6.78 -0.74
N LEU A 199 4.02 -5.95 -1.47
CA LEU A 199 2.81 -6.42 -2.16
C LEU A 199 3.04 -6.70 -3.65
N ILE A 200 3.87 -5.91 -4.33
CA ILE A 200 4.13 -6.08 -5.77
C ILE A 200 4.69 -7.48 -6.04
N ASP A 201 5.74 -7.87 -5.32
CA ASP A 201 6.39 -9.15 -5.53
C ASP A 201 5.42 -10.29 -5.27
N TYR A 202 4.69 -10.25 -4.16
CA TYR A 202 3.67 -11.25 -3.83
C TYR A 202 2.58 -11.37 -4.92
N ASN A 203 2.01 -10.25 -5.38
CA ASN A 203 0.98 -10.26 -6.40
C ASN A 203 1.52 -10.73 -7.78
N SER A 204 2.82 -10.53 -8.02
CA SER A 204 3.50 -10.91 -9.26
C SER A 204 3.92 -12.37 -9.34
N GLN A 205 4.07 -13.06 -8.20
CA GLN A 205 4.70 -14.39 -8.07
C GLN A 205 4.07 -15.50 -8.93
N ASN A 206 2.88 -15.29 -9.51
CA ASN A 206 2.22 -16.22 -10.44
C ASN A 206 1.82 -15.61 -11.79
N HIS A 207 2.11 -14.33 -12.03
CA HIS A 207 1.66 -13.61 -13.22
C HIS A 207 2.82 -13.09 -14.08
N LEU A 208 4.01 -12.91 -13.50
CA LEU A 208 5.17 -12.38 -14.20
C LEU A 208 6.35 -13.33 -14.10
N GLU A 209 7.02 -13.60 -15.21
CA GLU A 209 8.33 -14.25 -15.21
C GLU A 209 9.39 -13.25 -14.75
N THR A 210 9.97 -13.47 -13.57
CA THR A 210 11.07 -12.67 -13.04
C THR A 210 12.43 -13.24 -13.42
N VAL A 211 13.47 -12.40 -13.32
CA VAL A 211 14.87 -12.82 -13.42
C VAL A 211 15.22 -13.68 -12.20
N ILE A 212 15.95 -14.76 -12.43
CA ILE A 212 16.45 -15.66 -11.39
C ILE A 212 17.88 -15.23 -11.07
N ASP A 213 18.05 -14.69 -9.86
CA ASP A 213 19.35 -14.19 -9.40
C ASP A 213 20.01 -15.09 -8.35
N GLN A 214 19.24 -16.02 -7.76
CA GLN A 214 19.67 -16.94 -6.70
C GLN A 214 19.63 -18.40 -7.16
N PHE A 215 20.58 -19.20 -6.67
CA PHE A 215 20.66 -20.63 -7.00
C PHE A 215 19.44 -21.44 -6.52
N GLY A 216 18.84 -21.08 -5.39
CA GLY A 216 17.62 -21.73 -4.88
C GLY A 216 16.47 -21.68 -5.89
N GLU A 217 16.15 -20.49 -6.39
CA GLU A 217 15.11 -20.29 -7.42
C GLU A 217 15.44 -21.03 -8.74
N PHE A 218 16.72 -21.13 -9.08
CA PHE A 218 17.18 -21.93 -10.22
C PHE A 218 16.88 -23.43 -10.03
N THR A 219 17.14 -23.97 -8.83
CA THR A 219 16.82 -25.38 -8.52
C THR A 219 15.31 -25.65 -8.49
N GLU A 220 14.51 -24.70 -7.99
CA GLU A 220 13.05 -24.80 -8.05
C GLU A 220 12.56 -24.83 -9.51
N LEU A 221 13.12 -23.99 -10.38
CA LEU A 221 12.81 -23.99 -11.79
C LEU A 221 13.12 -25.35 -12.43
N LEU A 222 14.29 -25.93 -12.12
CA LEU A 222 14.69 -27.25 -12.59
C LEU A 222 13.72 -28.33 -12.10
N SER A 223 13.35 -28.31 -10.82
CA SER A 223 12.41 -29.27 -10.23
C SER A 223 11.05 -29.29 -10.94
N TYR A 224 10.62 -28.16 -11.50
CA TYR A 224 9.39 -28.06 -12.28
C TYR A 224 9.55 -28.49 -13.75
N THR A 225 10.75 -28.36 -14.33
CA THR A 225 11.00 -28.70 -15.74
C THR A 225 11.44 -30.14 -15.93
N LEU A 226 12.24 -30.69 -15.01
CA LEU A 226 12.80 -32.04 -15.10
C LEU A 226 11.75 -33.16 -15.22
N PRO A 227 10.58 -33.10 -14.54
CA PRO A 227 9.55 -34.13 -14.68
C PRO A 227 8.97 -34.30 -16.09
N LYS A 228 9.30 -33.41 -17.04
CA LYS A 228 8.84 -33.45 -18.43
C LYS A 228 9.75 -34.27 -19.35
N PHE A 229 10.88 -34.74 -18.82
CA PHE A 229 11.91 -35.47 -19.55
C PHE A 229 12.05 -36.89 -19.00
N GLU A 230 12.62 -37.79 -19.79
CA GLU A 230 12.78 -39.19 -19.39
C GLU A 230 14.03 -39.36 -18.51
N LYS A 231 13.94 -40.26 -17.52
CA LYS A 231 15.09 -40.64 -16.67
C LYS A 231 16.17 -41.28 -17.54
N GLY A 232 17.40 -40.82 -17.39
CA GLY A 232 18.55 -41.24 -18.19
C GLY A 232 18.80 -40.40 -19.45
N GLU A 233 17.93 -39.44 -19.78
CA GLU A 233 18.25 -38.48 -20.85
C GLU A 233 19.46 -37.62 -20.46
N GLU A 234 20.38 -37.47 -21.40
CA GLU A 234 21.57 -36.64 -21.28
C GLU A 234 21.42 -35.41 -22.18
N ILE A 235 21.10 -34.27 -21.59
CA ILE A 235 20.79 -33.02 -22.32
C ILE A 235 21.34 -31.78 -21.58
N PRO A 236 21.63 -30.68 -22.29
CA PRO A 236 22.15 -29.46 -21.65
C PRO A 236 21.03 -28.70 -20.92
N ILE A 237 21.39 -27.91 -19.91
CA ILE A 237 20.45 -27.09 -19.13
C ILE A 237 19.63 -26.14 -20.02
N ALA A 238 20.26 -25.62 -21.08
CA ALA A 238 19.58 -24.79 -22.08
C ALA A 238 18.37 -25.50 -22.73
N LYS A 239 18.44 -26.81 -22.96
CA LYS A 239 17.33 -27.61 -23.48
C LYS A 239 16.28 -27.88 -22.41
N ILE A 240 16.71 -28.23 -21.20
CA ILE A 240 15.83 -28.52 -20.05
C ILE A 240 14.92 -27.32 -19.76
N LEU A 241 15.49 -26.11 -19.80
CA LEU A 241 14.77 -24.86 -19.53
C LEU A 241 14.05 -24.27 -20.75
N GLY A 242 14.52 -24.55 -21.97
CA GLY A 242 13.94 -24.05 -23.21
C GLY A 242 13.82 -22.52 -23.24
N LYS A 243 12.62 -21.98 -23.48
CA LYS A 243 12.39 -20.52 -23.47
C LYS A 243 12.64 -19.86 -22.11
N LYS A 244 12.61 -20.63 -21.02
CA LYS A 244 12.80 -20.11 -19.65
C LYS A 244 14.25 -19.76 -19.35
N VAL A 245 15.21 -20.14 -20.21
CA VAL A 245 16.61 -19.71 -20.12
C VAL A 245 16.73 -18.18 -20.08
N ARG A 246 15.80 -17.44 -20.71
CA ARG A 246 15.73 -15.97 -20.65
C ARG A 246 15.69 -15.42 -19.22
N ARG A 247 15.14 -16.19 -18.28
CA ARG A 247 15.05 -15.81 -16.86
C ARG A 247 16.40 -15.79 -16.17
N LEU A 248 17.41 -16.47 -16.72
CA LEU A 248 18.78 -16.47 -16.17
C LEU A 248 19.58 -15.23 -16.59
N ASN A 249 19.03 -14.37 -17.46
CA ASN A 249 19.59 -13.07 -17.86
C ASN A 249 21.10 -13.12 -18.21
N GLY A 250 21.53 -14.14 -18.96
CA GLY A 250 22.93 -14.31 -19.38
C GLY A 250 23.86 -14.97 -18.36
N ARG A 251 23.39 -15.32 -17.16
CA ARG A 251 24.16 -15.97 -16.09
C ARG A 251 24.13 -17.50 -16.12
N LEU A 252 23.79 -18.10 -17.26
CA LEU A 252 23.66 -19.56 -17.39
C LEU A 252 24.96 -20.29 -16.99
N SER A 253 26.12 -19.78 -17.42
CA SER A 253 27.43 -20.34 -17.08
C SER A 253 27.72 -20.35 -15.57
N ASP A 254 27.30 -19.30 -14.87
CA ASP A 254 27.50 -19.16 -13.43
C ASP A 254 26.68 -20.24 -12.69
N PHE A 255 25.40 -20.38 -13.07
CA PHE A 255 24.50 -21.38 -12.51
C PHE A 255 24.95 -22.81 -12.85
N GLU A 256 25.45 -23.08 -14.05
CA GLU A 256 26.02 -24.38 -14.41
C GLU A 256 27.24 -24.73 -13.56
N THR A 257 28.15 -23.77 -13.36
CA THR A 257 29.34 -23.95 -12.52
C THR A 257 28.96 -24.24 -11.07
N GLU A 258 28.01 -23.49 -10.52
CA GLU A 258 27.49 -23.71 -9.17
C GLU A 258 26.77 -25.06 -9.06
N LEU A 259 25.97 -25.44 -10.06
CA LEU A 259 25.27 -26.72 -10.13
C LEU A 259 26.25 -27.91 -10.12
N ILE A 260 27.31 -27.86 -10.92
CA ILE A 260 28.36 -28.89 -10.94
C ILE A 260 29.00 -29.03 -9.56
N SER A 261 29.31 -27.92 -8.89
CA SER A 261 29.84 -27.92 -7.53
C SER A 261 28.87 -28.54 -6.51
N LYS A 262 27.57 -28.22 -6.61
CA LYS A 262 26.51 -28.76 -5.73
C LYS A 262 26.23 -30.25 -5.97
N ILE A 263 26.36 -30.72 -7.21
CA ILE A 263 26.31 -32.16 -7.53
C ILE A 263 27.53 -32.87 -6.91
N GLY A 264 28.73 -32.29 -7.07
CA GLY A 264 29.97 -32.87 -6.51
C GLY A 264 30.00 -32.95 -4.99
N THR A 265 29.29 -32.05 -4.30
CA THR A 265 29.13 -32.04 -2.83
C THR A 265 27.92 -32.83 -2.34
N ASN A 266 27.17 -33.47 -3.24
CA ASN A 266 25.96 -34.26 -2.94
C ASN A 266 24.80 -33.43 -2.32
N GLU A 267 24.81 -32.11 -2.56
CA GLU A 267 23.77 -31.17 -2.14
C GLU A 267 22.62 -31.07 -3.17
N TYR A 268 22.85 -31.53 -4.41
CA TYR A 268 21.84 -31.57 -5.47
C TYR A 268 21.82 -32.93 -6.17
N ASN A 269 20.69 -33.64 -6.10
CA ASN A 269 20.60 -35.06 -6.46
C ASN A 269 19.67 -35.39 -7.63
N LEU A 270 19.14 -34.39 -8.35
CA LEU A 270 18.21 -34.63 -9.47
C LEU A 270 18.94 -34.80 -10.82
N LEU A 271 20.21 -34.43 -10.90
CA LEU A 271 21.03 -34.46 -12.11
C LEU A 271 22.42 -35.05 -11.80
N GLU A 272 23.03 -35.69 -12.79
CA GLU A 272 24.48 -36.01 -12.80
C GLU A 272 25.20 -35.20 -13.88
N VAL A 273 26.49 -34.95 -13.65
CA VAL A 273 27.35 -34.31 -14.65
C VAL A 273 27.59 -35.31 -15.79
N GLY A 274 27.10 -34.96 -16.98
CA GLY A 274 27.26 -35.75 -18.20
C GLY A 274 28.48 -35.33 -19.03
N LYS A 275 28.45 -35.65 -20.32
CA LYS A 275 29.50 -35.30 -21.29
C LYS A 275 29.49 -33.83 -21.68
N ILE A 276 30.62 -33.36 -22.18
CA ILE A 276 30.74 -32.09 -22.88
C ILE A 276 30.60 -32.38 -24.37
N ASP A 277 29.53 -31.90 -24.99
CA ASP A 277 29.20 -32.19 -26.40
C ASP A 277 28.53 -30.97 -27.06
N THR A 278 28.49 -30.95 -28.38
CA THR A 278 27.77 -29.88 -29.09
C THR A 278 26.26 -30.03 -28.94
N TYR A 279 25.53 -28.93 -29.09
CA TYR A 279 24.07 -28.94 -29.01
C TYR A 279 23.44 -28.21 -30.21
N GLY A 280 22.66 -28.93 -31.02
CA GLY A 280 22.07 -28.41 -32.25
C GLY A 280 23.10 -28.24 -33.38
N GLU A 281 23.00 -27.15 -34.14
CA GLU A 281 23.92 -26.82 -35.24
C GLU A 281 25.15 -26.01 -34.79
N SER A 282 25.30 -25.75 -33.48
CA SER A 282 26.40 -24.93 -32.97
C SER A 282 27.69 -25.75 -32.80
N THR A 283 28.82 -25.10 -33.09
CA THR A 283 30.17 -25.67 -32.87
C THR A 283 30.66 -25.50 -31.43
N SER A 284 29.88 -24.86 -30.57
CA SER A 284 30.24 -24.59 -29.17
C SER A 284 29.96 -25.82 -28.31
N GLN A 285 30.99 -26.31 -27.64
CA GLN A 285 30.86 -27.37 -26.64
C GLN A 285 30.12 -26.85 -25.41
N VAL A 286 29.08 -27.57 -24.98
CA VAL A 286 28.29 -27.25 -23.78
C VAL A 286 28.25 -28.45 -22.84
N GLN A 287 28.06 -28.20 -21.55
CA GLN A 287 27.94 -29.27 -20.55
C GLN A 287 26.55 -29.91 -20.62
N HIS A 288 26.49 -31.23 -20.78
CA HIS A 288 25.25 -32.01 -20.68
C HIS A 288 25.08 -32.54 -19.26
N PHE A 289 23.83 -32.79 -18.87
CA PHE A 289 23.47 -33.34 -17.57
C PHE A 289 22.56 -34.55 -17.77
N VAL A 290 22.77 -35.60 -16.98
CA VAL A 290 21.97 -36.82 -17.00
C VAL A 290 20.85 -36.70 -15.97
N ILE A 291 19.61 -36.94 -16.39
CA ILE A 291 18.42 -36.83 -15.54
C ILE A 291 18.24 -38.10 -14.71
N LYS A 292 18.14 -37.96 -13.37
CA LYS A 292 17.93 -39.09 -12.45
C LYS A 292 16.48 -39.52 -12.25
#